data_AF-A0A0G4NQ75-F1
#
_entry.id   AF-A0A0G4NQ75-F1
#
_cell.length_a   1.000
_cell.length_b   1.000
_cell.length_c   1.000
_cell.angle_alpha   90.00
_cell.angle_beta   90.00
_cell.angle_gamma   90.00
#
_symmetry.space_group_name_H-M   'P 1'
#
loop_
_entity.id
_entity.type
_entity.pdbx_description
1 polymer ?
#
loop_
_entity_poly.entity_id
_entity_poly.type
_entity_poly.pdbx_seq_one_letter_code
_entity_poly.pdbx_strand_id
1 'polypeptide(L)'
;MNQLHGRIDIAFSVKGSRSEAVMRFASYRLSHKGMFETTEWSLEMPDGRKIDLLDGTDPFKGIVGGNDLDDYEEEAASAATRGFRQQPKLK
;
A
#
# COMPACT_ATOMS: atom_id res chain seq x y z
N MET A 1 14.45 9.21 2.86
CA MET A 1 13.65 8.13 2.24
C MET A 1 13.93 6.84 3.00
N ASN A 2 12.96 6.29 3.75
CA ASN A 2 13.12 5.06 4.51
C ASN A 2 12.28 3.94 3.85
N GLN A 3 12.78 3.41 2.73
CA GLN A 3 12.07 2.43 1.91
C GLN A 3 11.93 1.05 2.59
N LEU A 4 12.65 0.80 3.70
CA LEU A 4 12.77 -0.53 4.30
C LEU A 4 11.53 -0.94 5.14
N HIS A 5 10.68 0.00 5.54
CA HIS A 5 9.60 -0.26 6.52
C HIS A 5 8.18 -0.11 5.97
N GLY A 6 8.00 -0.17 4.65
CA GLY A 6 6.67 -0.08 4.06
C GLY A 6 5.97 1.26 4.31
N ARG A 7 6.74 2.35 4.48
CA ARG A 7 6.22 3.72 4.57
C ARG A 7 6.71 4.52 3.38
N ILE A 8 5.77 5.21 2.74
CA ILE A 8 6.03 6.15 1.67
C ILE A 8 5.62 7.52 2.21
N ASP A 9 6.54 8.47 2.15
CA ASP A 9 6.30 9.88 2.41
C ASP A 9 7.18 10.65 1.43
N ILE A 10 6.55 11.18 0.39
CA ILE A 10 7.22 11.82 -0.73
C ILE A 10 6.52 13.13 -1.07
N ALA A 11 7.31 14.11 -1.51
CA ALA A 11 6.81 15.38 -1.99
C ALA A 11 7.61 15.84 -3.21
N PHE A 12 6.91 16.38 -4.22
CA PHE A 12 7.54 16.89 -5.44
C PHE A 12 6.78 18.11 -5.97
N SER A 13 7.51 19.06 -6.53
CA SER A 13 6.90 20.17 -7.27
C SER A 13 6.31 19.67 -8.58
N VAL A 14 5.06 20.04 -8.84
CA VAL A 14 4.34 19.75 -10.08
C VAL A 14 4.01 21.06 -10.79
N LYS A 15 4.21 21.09 -12.12
CA LYS A 15 3.92 22.25 -12.96
C LYS A 15 2.67 22.01 -13.78
N GLY A 16 1.66 22.85 -13.58
CA GLY A 16 0.47 22.93 -14.42
C GLY A 16 0.61 23.98 -15.53
N SER A 17 -0.44 24.14 -16.33
CA SER A 17 -0.49 25.13 -17.41
C SER A 17 -0.67 26.57 -16.92
N ARG A 18 -1.23 26.75 -15.72
CA ARG A 18 -1.55 28.07 -15.12
C ARG A 18 -0.79 28.36 -13.83
N SER A 19 -0.32 27.33 -13.14
CA SER A 19 0.31 27.45 -11.82
C SER A 19 1.16 26.22 -11.53
N GLU A 20 1.93 26.26 -10.46
CA GLU A 20 2.68 25.15 -9.89
C GLU A 20 2.15 24.84 -8.49
N ALA A 21 2.42 23.63 -8.00
CA ALA A 21 2.04 23.20 -6.66
C ALA A 21 3.06 22.18 -6.14
N VAL A 22 3.05 21.92 -4.85
CA VAL A 22 3.78 20.79 -4.26
C VAL A 22 2.80 19.64 -4.04
N MET A 23 3.03 18.52 -4.72
CA MET A 23 2.27 17.30 -4.48
C MET A 23 2.89 16.52 -3.33
N ARG A 24 2.08 16.13 -2.35
CA ARG A 24 2.46 15.25 -1.26
C ARG A 24 1.66 13.96 -1.33
N PHE A 25 2.37 12.84 -1.23
CA PHE A 25 1.79 11.51 -1.16
C PHE A 25 2.38 10.76 0.02
N ALA A 26 1.50 10.25 0.88
CA ALA A 26 1.89 9.41 2.01
C ALA A 26 1.04 8.14 2.07
N SER A 27 1.70 7.00 2.26
CA SER A 27 1.05 5.71 2.45
C SER A 27 1.88 4.80 3.36
N TYR A 28 1.24 3.76 3.89
CA TYR A 28 1.93 2.76 4.72
C TYR A 28 1.37 1.36 4.51
N ARG A 29 2.16 0.34 4.81
CA ARG A 29 1.74 -1.06 4.96
C ARG A 29 2.31 -1.63 6.25
N LEU A 30 1.58 -2.54 6.90
CA LEU A 30 2.01 -3.15 8.16
C LEU A 30 2.89 -4.38 7.98
N SER A 31 2.78 -5.08 6.84
CA SER A 31 3.57 -6.28 6.54
C SER A 31 4.29 -6.13 5.20
N HIS A 32 5.34 -6.93 4.99
CA HIS A 32 6.10 -6.91 3.73
C HIS A 32 5.24 -7.26 2.51
N LYS A 33 4.25 -8.14 2.69
CA LYS A 33 3.28 -8.56 1.68
C LYS A 33 1.94 -7.79 1.77
N GLY A 34 1.83 -6.83 2.69
CA GLY A 34 0.59 -6.11 2.93
C GLY A 34 0.31 -5.05 1.87
N MET A 35 -0.97 -4.79 1.65
CA MET A 35 -1.42 -3.66 0.83
C MET A 35 -1.02 -2.33 1.46
N PHE A 36 -0.63 -1.37 0.62
CA PHE A 36 -0.47 0.00 1.07
C PHE A 36 -1.83 0.65 1.29
N GLU A 37 -1.94 1.42 2.35
CA GLU A 37 -3.04 2.33 2.64
C GLU A 37 -2.57 3.76 2.44
N THR A 38 -3.22 4.48 1.53
CA THR A 38 -2.95 5.90 1.29
C THR A 38 -3.58 6.72 2.41
N THR A 39 -2.73 7.46 3.14
CA THR A 39 -3.15 8.33 4.25
C THR A 39 -3.19 9.80 3.86
N GLU A 40 -2.45 10.18 2.82
CA GLU A 40 -2.43 11.55 2.32
C GLU A 40 -2.19 11.56 0.83
N TRP A 41 -3.01 12.33 0.11
CA TRP A 41 -2.71 12.75 -1.24
C TRP A 41 -3.21 14.17 -1.41
N SER A 42 -2.31 15.14 -1.55
CA SER A 42 -2.70 16.55 -1.62
C SER A 42 -1.80 17.38 -2.52
N LEU A 43 -2.32 18.53 -2.94
CA LEU A 43 -1.58 19.60 -3.60
C LEU A 43 -1.55 20.83 -2.69
N GLU A 44 -0.36 21.32 -2.39
CA GLU A 44 -0.16 22.61 -1.75
C GLU A 44 0.12 23.67 -2.82
N MET A 45 -0.76 24.66 -2.90
CA MET A 45 -0.67 25.79 -3.82
C MET A 45 0.31 26.86 -3.29
N PRO A 46 0.83 27.77 -4.13
CA PRO A 46 1.78 28.80 -3.70
C PRO A 46 1.20 29.81 -2.69
N ASP A 47 -0.13 29.92 -2.63
CA ASP A 47 -0.87 30.73 -1.66
C ASP A 47 -1.05 30.02 -0.30
N GLY A 48 -0.49 28.82 -0.14
CA GLY A 48 -0.61 27.99 1.07
C GLY A 48 -1.93 27.20 1.13
N ARG A 49 -2.80 27.31 0.13
CA ARG A 49 -4.03 26.52 0.09
C ARG A 49 -3.70 25.06 -0.21
N LYS A 50 -4.13 24.18 0.68
CA LYS A 50 -4.03 22.72 0.50
C LYS A 50 -5.30 22.18 -0.12
N ILE A 51 -5.15 21.42 -1.20
CA ILE A 51 -6.22 20.71 -1.89
C ILE A 51 -6.03 19.22 -1.59
N ASP A 52 -6.98 18.63 -0.90
CA ASP A 52 -7.02 17.18 -0.70
C ASP A 52 -7.52 16.52 -1.99
N LEU A 53 -6.78 15.51 -2.46
CA LEU A 53 -7.11 14.71 -3.63
C LEU A 53 -7.70 13.34 -3.25
N LEU A 54 -7.74 13.02 -1.94
CA LEU A 54 -8.48 11.87 -1.45
C LEU A 54 -9.96 12.24 -1.33
N ASP A 55 -10.79 11.73 -2.23
CA ASP A 55 -12.26 11.84 -2.17
C ASP A 55 -12.86 10.92 -1.07
N GLY A 56 -12.26 10.90 0.12
CA GLY A 56 -12.66 10.09 1.28
C GLY A 56 -12.38 8.58 1.15
N THR A 57 -11.99 8.09 -0.03
CA THR A 57 -11.60 6.68 -0.26
C THR A 57 -10.32 6.61 -1.08
N ASP A 58 -9.40 5.73 -0.69
CA ASP A 58 -8.18 5.46 -1.44
C ASP A 58 -8.52 4.86 -2.82
N PRO A 59 -8.24 5.58 -3.93
CA PRO A 59 -8.60 5.13 -5.28
C PRO A 59 -7.81 3.90 -5.73
N PHE A 60 -6.73 3.53 -5.03
CA PHE A 60 -5.91 2.37 -5.36
C PHE A 60 -6.41 1.06 -4.72
N LYS A 61 -7.38 1.11 -3.81
CA LYS A 61 -7.93 -0.09 -3.15
C LYS A 61 -8.48 -1.13 -4.13
N GLY A 62 -9.03 -0.70 -5.28
CA GLY A 62 -9.62 -1.60 -6.29
C GLY A 62 -8.69 -2.03 -7.42
N ILE A 63 -7.53 -1.35 -7.59
CA ILE A 63 -6.65 -1.56 -8.76
C ILE A 63 -5.67 -2.71 -8.53
N VAL A 64 -5.33 -3.02 -7.28
CA VAL A 64 -4.28 -4.01 -6.95
C VAL A 64 -4.84 -5.42 -6.66
N GLY A 65 -6.16 -5.62 -6.70
CA GLY A 65 -6.79 -6.93 -6.48
C GLY A 65 -6.68 -7.93 -7.64
N GLY A 66 -5.83 -7.67 -8.63
CA GLY A 66 -5.85 -8.38 -9.92
C GLY A 66 -5.09 -9.70 -9.99
N ASN A 67 -4.22 -10.07 -9.05
CA ASN A 67 -3.52 -11.37 -9.14
C ASN A 67 -2.83 -11.90 -7.87
N ASP A 68 -2.93 -11.24 -6.71
CA ASP A 68 -2.19 -11.66 -5.51
C ASP A 68 -3.08 -12.22 -4.39
N LEU A 69 -4.42 -12.11 -4.47
CA LEU A 69 -5.31 -12.54 -3.38
C LEU A 69 -5.41 -14.08 -3.26
N ASP A 70 -5.23 -14.81 -4.35
CA ASP A 70 -5.31 -16.28 -4.36
C ASP A 70 -4.09 -16.91 -3.64
N ASP A 71 -2.92 -16.27 -3.71
CA ASP A 71 -1.68 -16.76 -3.06
C ASP A 71 -1.73 -16.65 -1.53
N TYR A 72 -2.51 -15.72 -0.95
CA TYR A 72 -2.60 -15.57 0.52
C TYR A 72 -3.45 -16.64 1.18
N GLU A 73 -4.57 -17.04 0.57
CA GLU A 73 -5.42 -18.10 1.11
C GLU A 73 -4.73 -19.46 1.01
N GLU A 74 -4.05 -19.74 -0.10
CA GLU A 74 -3.33 -20.99 -0.31
C GLU A 74 -2.08 -21.10 0.58
N GLU A 75 -1.33 -20.01 0.78
CA GLU A 75 -0.17 -20.01 1.66
C GLU A 75 -0.55 -20.08 3.15
N ALA A 76 -1.66 -19.45 3.57
CA ALA A 76 -2.21 -19.59 4.93
C ALA A 76 -2.70 -21.03 5.20
N ALA A 77 -3.36 -21.66 4.23
CA ALA A 77 -3.75 -23.07 4.30
C ALA A 77 -2.53 -24.02 4.35
N SER A 78 -1.47 -23.71 3.59
CA SER A 78 -0.21 -24.46 3.61
C SER A 78 0.54 -24.31 4.95
N ALA A 79 0.49 -23.12 5.56
CA ALA A 79 1.12 -22.83 6.84
C ALA A 79 0.41 -23.55 8.01
N ALA A 80 -0.92 -23.67 7.94
CA ALA A 80 -1.70 -24.43 8.93
C ALA A 80 -1.39 -25.94 8.93
N THR A 81 -0.92 -26.49 7.79
CA THR A 81 -0.70 -27.94 7.61
C THR A 81 0.78 -28.35 7.77
N ARG A 82 1.71 -27.39 7.84
CA ARG A 82 3.17 -27.60 8.03
C ARG A 82 3.55 -27.97 9.48
N GLY A 83 2.94 -29.02 10.02
CA GLY A 83 3.24 -29.50 11.38
C GLY A 83 2.70 -30.89 11.72
N PHE A 84 1.72 -31.40 10.97
CA PHE A 84 1.23 -32.77 11.16
C PHE A 84 2.20 -33.78 10.52
N ARG A 85 3.26 -34.13 11.25
CA ARG A 85 4.11 -35.28 10.93
C ARG A 85 3.25 -36.54 10.92
N GLN A 86 3.01 -37.11 9.74
CA GLN A 86 2.54 -38.48 9.60
C GLN A 86 3.57 -39.42 10.24
N GLN A 87 3.21 -40.05 11.36
CA GLN A 87 4.00 -41.15 11.90
C GLN A 87 3.86 -42.37 10.96
N PRO A 88 4.96 -43.01 10.53
CA PRO A 88 4.85 -44.27 9.81
C PRO A 88 4.37 -45.36 10.78
N LYS A 89 3.34 -46.13 10.37
CA LYS A 89 2.88 -47.32 11.09
C LYS A 89 4.00 -48.37 11.09
N LEU A 90 4.52 -48.71 12.26
CA LEU A 90 5.43 -49.85 12.42
C LEU A 90 4.63 -51.16 12.25
N LYS A 91 5.13 -52.08 11.43
CA LYS A 91 4.64 -53.47 11.33
C LYS A 91 5.14 -54.31 12.48
#